data_AF-I3T8U0-F1
#
_entry.id   AF-I3T8U0-F1
#
_cell.length_a   1.000
_cell.length_b   1.000
_cell.length_c   1.000
_cell.angle_alpha   90.00
_cell.angle_beta   90.00
_cell.angle_gamma   90.00
#
_symmetry.space_group_name_H-M   'P 1'
#
loop_
_entity.id
_entity.type
_entity.pdbx_description
1 polymer ?
#
loop_
_entity_poly.entity_id
_entity_poly.type
_entity_poly.pdbx_seq_one_letter_code
_entity_poly.pdbx_strand_id
1 'polypeptide(L)'
;MEEMMHLPYNTTVKLMLGSLERNLLPDTVIRRLTRLLLSTRLRSSYKPSSELQLSDLLQFAHSLQDMPIAVSTDVPKSQHYELPTSFFKLVLGNNLKYSSCYFSSASKTLEDAEEEMLKLYCERSNLKDGHTVLDVGCGWGSLTLFIAKNYSSSRVTGICNSTTQKLLLRRNAGSCSCKMWISLLQTLAHLKWKLLMTEYFP
;
A
#
# COMPACT_ATOMS: atom_id res chain seq x y z
N MET A 1 -11.52 -22.08 -31.30
CA MET A 1 -12.23 -22.56 -30.08
C MET A 1 -12.07 -21.58 -28.92
N GLU A 2 -10.91 -20.91 -28.77
CA GLU A 2 -10.71 -19.80 -27.81
C GLU A 2 -11.65 -18.61 -28.03
N GLU A 3 -11.80 -18.08 -29.26
CA GLU A 3 -12.67 -16.92 -29.52
C GLU A 3 -14.15 -17.15 -29.18
N MET A 4 -14.66 -18.37 -29.38
CA MET A 4 -16.07 -18.71 -29.10
C MET A 4 -16.41 -18.67 -27.61
N MET A 5 -15.43 -18.87 -26.71
CA MET A 5 -15.64 -18.79 -25.26
C MET A 5 -15.36 -17.40 -24.69
N HIS A 6 -14.56 -16.58 -25.38
CA HIS A 6 -14.23 -15.22 -24.93
C HIS A 6 -15.40 -14.25 -25.01
N LEU A 7 -16.23 -14.34 -26.04
CA LEU A 7 -17.40 -13.45 -26.21
C LEU A 7 -18.46 -13.61 -25.09
N PRO A 8 -18.93 -14.83 -24.75
CA PRO A 8 -19.87 -15.01 -23.65
C PRO A 8 -19.26 -14.67 -22.29
N TYR A 9 -17.97 -14.98 -22.07
CA TYR A 9 -17.26 -14.59 -20.85
C TYR A 9 -17.19 -13.06 -20.69
N ASN A 10 -16.72 -12.34 -21.72
CA ASN A 10 -16.60 -10.89 -21.67
C ASN A 10 -17.96 -10.20 -21.50
N THR A 11 -19.00 -10.74 -22.12
CA THR A 11 -20.37 -10.23 -21.99
C THR A 11 -20.87 -10.40 -20.56
N THR A 12 -20.66 -11.58 -19.98
CA THR A 12 -21.04 -11.88 -18.59
C THR A 12 -20.28 -10.99 -17.60
N VAL A 13 -18.98 -10.83 -17.78
CA VAL A 13 -18.14 -9.95 -16.93
C VAL A 13 -18.62 -8.50 -17.01
N LYS A 14 -18.86 -7.97 -18.21
CA LYS A 14 -19.37 -6.60 -18.39
C LYS A 14 -20.72 -6.39 -17.71
N LEU A 15 -21.64 -7.36 -17.84
CA LEU A 15 -22.96 -7.29 -17.19
C LEU A 15 -22.83 -7.28 -15.66
N MET A 16 -21.99 -8.16 -15.11
CA MET A 16 -21.76 -8.23 -13.67
C MET A 16 -21.10 -6.97 -13.12
N LEU A 17 -20.07 -6.44 -13.81
CA LEU A 17 -19.43 -5.19 -13.44
C LEU A 17 -20.43 -4.02 -13.48
N GLY A 18 -21.22 -3.90 -14.54
CA GLY A 18 -22.25 -2.85 -14.63
C GLY A 18 -23.33 -2.99 -13.55
N SER A 19 -23.63 -4.20 -13.09
CA SER A 19 -24.56 -4.43 -11.98
C SER A 19 -23.97 -4.02 -10.62
N LEU A 20 -22.66 -4.24 -10.43
CA LEU A 20 -21.92 -3.79 -9.24
C LEU A 20 -21.82 -2.26 -9.18
N GLU A 21 -21.46 -1.61 -10.29
CA GLU A 21 -21.34 -0.15 -10.39
C GLU A 21 -22.67 0.57 -10.10
N ARG A 22 -23.79 -0.06 -10.46
CA ARG A 22 -25.15 0.46 -10.20
C ARG A 22 -25.73 0.03 -8.85
N ASN A 23 -24.94 -0.65 -8.00
CA ASN A 23 -25.36 -1.15 -6.69
C ASN A 23 -26.64 -2.01 -6.73
N LEU A 24 -26.78 -2.85 -7.77
CA LEU A 24 -27.98 -3.68 -7.98
C LEU A 24 -27.89 -5.04 -7.26
N LEU A 25 -26.71 -5.41 -6.77
CA LEU A 25 -26.46 -6.71 -6.14
C LEU A 25 -26.46 -6.58 -4.61
N PRO A 26 -27.21 -7.43 -3.89
CA PRO A 26 -27.16 -7.45 -2.42
C PRO A 26 -25.77 -7.81 -1.89
N ASP A 27 -25.41 -7.23 -0.75
CA ASP A 27 -24.14 -7.46 -0.04
C ASP A 27 -23.80 -8.95 0.17
N THR A 28 -24.81 -9.77 0.48
CA THR A 28 -24.67 -11.22 0.69
C THR A 28 -24.23 -11.93 -0.59
N VAL A 29 -24.75 -11.49 -1.75
CA VAL A 29 -24.39 -12.01 -3.07
C VAL A 29 -22.96 -11.62 -3.40
N ILE A 30 -22.61 -10.33 -3.25
CA ILE A 30 -21.25 -9.83 -3.49
C ILE A 30 -20.24 -10.61 -2.64
N ARG A 31 -20.49 -10.76 -1.34
CA ARG A 31 -19.62 -11.53 -0.43
C ARG A 31 -19.47 -12.99 -0.84
N ARG A 32 -20.55 -13.64 -1.30
CA ARG A 32 -20.50 -15.04 -1.76
C ARG A 32 -19.66 -15.19 -3.03
N LEU A 33 -19.84 -14.29 -4.00
CA LEU A 33 -19.07 -14.30 -5.24
C LEU A 33 -17.59 -14.00 -4.99
N THR A 34 -17.27 -13.03 -4.14
CA THR A 34 -15.89 -12.75 -3.72
C THR A 34 -15.24 -13.98 -3.08
N ARG A 35 -15.94 -14.67 -2.16
CA ARG A 35 -15.43 -15.92 -1.57
C ARG A 35 -15.21 -17.03 -2.59
N LEU A 36 -16.06 -17.14 -3.60
CA LEU A 36 -15.89 -18.09 -4.70
C LEU A 36 -14.60 -17.80 -5.48
N LEU A 37 -14.37 -16.54 -5.86
CA LEU A 37 -13.16 -16.11 -6.58
C LEU A 37 -11.89 -16.34 -5.75
N LEU A 38 -11.92 -15.97 -4.47
CA LEU A 38 -10.82 -16.23 -3.54
C LEU A 38 -10.55 -17.73 -3.40
N SER A 39 -11.58 -18.56 -3.27
CA SER A 39 -11.42 -20.01 -3.16
C SER A 39 -10.84 -20.63 -4.44
N THR A 40 -11.21 -20.11 -5.61
CA THR A 40 -10.66 -20.53 -6.90
C THR A 40 -9.18 -20.18 -6.98
N ARG A 41 -8.81 -18.96 -6.55
CA ARG A 41 -7.41 -18.55 -6.51
C ARG A 41 -6.60 -19.43 -5.56
N LEU A 42 -7.09 -19.70 -4.36
CA LEU A 42 -6.43 -20.57 -3.39
C LEU A 42 -6.19 -21.98 -3.97
N ARG A 43 -7.21 -22.60 -4.58
CA ARG A 43 -7.07 -23.91 -5.24
C ARG A 43 -6.05 -23.90 -6.37
N SER A 44 -5.98 -22.81 -7.14
CA SER A 44 -4.99 -22.67 -8.21
C SER A 44 -3.55 -22.45 -7.72
N SER A 45 -3.40 -21.86 -6.52
CA SER A 45 -2.09 -21.53 -5.94
C SER A 45 -1.48 -22.68 -5.15
N TYR A 46 -2.29 -23.51 -4.48
CA TYR A 46 -1.79 -24.65 -3.71
C TYR A 46 -1.28 -25.77 -4.59
N LYS A 47 -0.06 -26.24 -4.31
CA LYS A 47 0.55 -27.39 -4.99
C LYS A 47 0.34 -28.68 -4.17
N PRO A 48 0.37 -29.87 -4.81
CA PRO A 48 0.16 -31.14 -4.11
C PRO A 48 1.23 -31.51 -3.07
N SER A 49 2.43 -30.92 -3.15
CA SER A 49 3.53 -31.19 -2.20
C SER A 49 4.29 -29.93 -1.81
N SER A 50 4.97 -29.98 -0.66
CA SER A 50 5.83 -28.91 -0.15
C SER A 50 6.96 -28.54 -1.11
N GLU A 51 7.54 -29.53 -1.78
CA GLU A 51 8.67 -29.37 -2.70
C GLU A 51 8.21 -28.60 -3.95
N LEU A 52 7.05 -28.94 -4.49
CA LEU A 52 6.45 -28.21 -5.61
C LEU A 52 6.04 -26.79 -5.20
N GLN A 53 5.53 -26.62 -3.98
CA GLN A 53 5.18 -25.30 -3.47
C GLN A 53 6.41 -24.39 -3.31
N LEU A 54 7.52 -24.94 -2.83
CA LEU A 54 8.80 -24.23 -2.73
C LEU A 54 9.37 -23.92 -4.11
N SER A 55 9.32 -24.87 -5.06
CA SER A 55 9.78 -24.65 -6.43
C SER A 55 9.01 -23.52 -7.12
N ASP A 56 7.68 -23.46 -6.95
CA ASP A 56 6.83 -22.40 -7.49
C ASP A 56 7.16 -21.04 -6.87
N LEU A 57 7.39 -20.99 -5.55
CA LEU A 57 7.84 -19.78 -4.86
C LEU A 57 9.21 -19.29 -5.35
N LEU A 58 10.18 -20.19 -5.51
CA LEU A 58 11.52 -19.84 -6.01
C LEU A 58 11.46 -19.35 -7.45
N GLN A 59 10.68 -20.01 -8.30
CA GLN A 59 10.47 -19.57 -9.68
C GLN A 59 9.84 -18.16 -9.72
N PHE A 60 8.84 -17.89 -8.87
CA PHE A 60 8.27 -16.57 -8.75
C PHE A 60 9.31 -15.55 -8.28
N ALA A 61 10.07 -15.85 -7.23
CA ALA A 61 11.11 -14.97 -6.71
C ALA A 61 12.19 -14.65 -7.77
N HIS A 62 12.63 -15.64 -8.55
CA HIS A 62 13.56 -15.43 -9.65
C HIS A 62 12.96 -14.55 -10.75
N SER A 63 11.70 -14.77 -11.14
CA SER A 63 11.07 -13.93 -12.16
C SER A 63 10.95 -12.46 -11.75
N LEU A 64 10.85 -12.16 -10.45
CA LEU A 64 10.85 -10.79 -9.94
C LEU A 64 12.22 -10.10 -10.05
N GLN A 65 13.33 -10.84 -10.07
CA GLN A 65 14.69 -10.27 -10.13
C GLN A 65 14.96 -9.57 -11.46
N ASP A 66 14.35 -10.06 -12.54
CA ASP A 66 14.50 -9.52 -13.89
C ASP A 66 13.50 -8.38 -14.20
N MET A 67 12.57 -8.10 -13.28
CA MET A 67 11.55 -7.06 -13.46
C MET A 67 12.07 -5.67 -13.06
N PRO A 68 11.58 -4.60 -13.71
CA PRO A 68 11.87 -3.24 -13.24
C PRO A 68 11.25 -3.01 -11.85
N ILE A 69 11.87 -2.12 -11.05
CA ILE A 69 11.44 -1.80 -9.68
C ILE A 69 9.94 -1.46 -9.59
N ALA A 70 9.40 -0.80 -10.62
CA ALA A 70 7.97 -0.55 -10.76
C ALA A 70 7.57 -0.59 -12.23
N VAL A 71 6.50 -1.32 -12.53
CA VAL A 71 5.82 -1.32 -13.83
C VAL A 71 4.62 -0.36 -13.74
N SER A 72 4.34 0.38 -14.81
CA SER A 72 3.15 1.26 -14.91
C SER A 72 3.06 2.35 -13.83
N THR A 73 4.12 3.10 -13.58
CA THR A 73 4.18 4.14 -12.52
C THR A 73 3.19 5.29 -12.66
N ASP A 74 2.58 5.47 -13.83
CA ASP A 74 1.64 6.57 -14.10
C ASP A 74 0.17 6.19 -13.88
N VAL A 75 -0.18 4.90 -13.93
CA VAL A 75 -1.57 4.42 -13.77
C VAL A 75 -2.07 4.53 -12.31
N PRO A 76 -1.27 4.19 -11.27
CA PRO A 76 -1.68 4.40 -9.89
C PRO A 76 -1.89 5.88 -9.53
N LYS A 77 -1.22 6.81 -10.24
CA LYS A 77 -1.38 8.25 -10.02
C LYS A 77 -2.78 8.72 -10.40
N SER A 78 -3.34 8.24 -11.51
CA SER A 78 -4.68 8.63 -11.98
C SER A 78 -5.80 7.86 -11.28
N GLN A 79 -5.63 6.58 -10.96
CA GLN A 79 -6.72 5.76 -10.42
C GLN A 79 -6.97 5.91 -8.90
N HIS A 80 -5.97 6.31 -8.10
CA HIS A 80 -6.08 6.32 -6.64
C HIS A 80 -5.91 7.70 -5.95
N TYR A 81 -5.63 8.78 -6.70
CA TYR A 81 -5.40 10.10 -6.11
C TYR A 81 -6.34 11.22 -6.60
N GLU A 82 -7.39 10.87 -7.35
CA GLU A 82 -8.41 11.83 -7.81
C GLU A 82 -9.56 12.07 -6.80
N LEU A 83 -9.66 11.25 -5.74
CA LEU A 83 -10.64 11.50 -4.67
C LEU A 83 -10.12 12.56 -3.68
N PRO A 84 -10.94 13.54 -3.29
CA PRO A 84 -10.52 14.60 -2.39
C PRO A 84 -10.29 14.06 -0.97
N THR A 85 -9.33 14.65 -0.25
CA THR A 85 -9.06 14.30 1.17
C THR A 85 -10.30 14.36 2.06
N SER A 86 -11.29 15.21 1.73
CA SER A 86 -12.56 15.29 2.46
C SER A 86 -13.35 13.97 2.43
N PHE A 87 -13.28 13.21 1.34
CA PHE A 87 -13.90 11.88 1.26
C PHE A 87 -13.23 10.91 2.24
N PHE A 88 -11.89 10.88 2.27
CA PHE A 88 -11.15 9.98 3.14
C PHE A 88 -11.35 10.27 4.64
N LYS A 89 -11.63 11.53 5.01
CA LYS A 89 -12.03 11.89 6.38
C LYS A 89 -13.36 11.28 6.82
N LEU A 90 -14.22 10.84 5.90
CA LEU A 90 -15.50 10.21 6.22
C LEU A 90 -15.38 8.69 6.41
N VAL A 91 -14.36 8.06 5.81
CA VAL A 91 -14.25 6.59 5.74
C VAL A 91 -13.04 6.02 6.47
N LEU A 92 -12.06 6.86 6.83
CA LEU A 92 -10.90 6.48 7.63
C LEU A 92 -10.99 7.09 9.04
N GLY A 93 -10.17 6.56 9.95
CA GLY A 93 -10.06 7.11 11.30
C GLY A 93 -9.28 8.43 11.34
N ASN A 94 -9.12 8.95 12.55
CA ASN A 94 -8.51 10.27 12.80
C ASN A 94 -7.08 10.42 12.26
N ASN A 95 -6.31 9.33 12.13
CA ASN A 95 -4.95 9.38 11.58
C ASN A 95 -4.92 9.31 10.06
N LEU A 96 -6.08 9.14 9.40
CA LEU A 96 -6.20 8.91 7.96
C LEU A 96 -5.32 7.74 7.49
N LYS A 97 -5.31 6.66 8.26
CA LYS A 97 -4.43 5.53 8.03
C LYS A 97 -4.98 4.64 6.92
N TYR A 98 -4.49 4.84 5.71
CA TYR A 98 -4.90 4.05 4.54
C TYR A 98 -4.06 2.79 4.36
N SER A 99 -4.08 1.93 5.39
CA SER A 99 -3.46 0.60 5.42
C SER A 99 -4.06 -0.22 6.56
N SER A 100 -3.82 -1.54 6.62
CA SER A 100 -4.41 -2.43 7.63
C SER A 100 -4.20 -1.95 9.07
N CYS A 101 -5.28 -1.83 9.84
CA CYS A 101 -5.24 -1.53 11.27
C CYS A 101 -5.01 -2.81 12.10
N TYR A 102 -4.78 -2.66 13.40
CA TYR A 102 -4.65 -3.76 14.34
C TYR A 102 -5.77 -3.72 15.39
N PHE A 103 -6.73 -4.63 15.26
CA PHE A 103 -7.83 -4.76 16.21
C PHE A 103 -7.43 -5.73 17.32
N SER A 104 -6.92 -5.18 18.43
CA SER A 104 -6.66 -5.94 19.66
C SER A 104 -7.95 -6.17 20.46
N SER A 105 -7.89 -6.98 21.51
CA SER A 105 -9.02 -7.12 22.46
C SER A 105 -9.39 -5.81 23.16
N ALA A 106 -8.47 -4.84 23.24
CA ALA A 106 -8.72 -3.52 23.80
C ALA A 106 -9.32 -2.53 22.78
N SER A 107 -9.22 -2.82 21.47
CA SER A 107 -9.68 -1.94 20.41
C SER A 107 -11.21 -1.99 20.29
N LYS A 108 -11.88 -0.86 20.51
CA LYS A 108 -13.35 -0.74 20.40
C LYS A 108 -13.77 0.02 19.15
N THR A 109 -12.88 0.84 18.61
CA THR A 109 -13.13 1.73 17.48
C THR A 109 -12.07 1.55 16.38
N LEU A 110 -12.31 2.16 15.21
CA LEU A 110 -11.31 2.19 14.15
C LEU A 110 -10.09 3.01 14.57
N GLU A 111 -10.32 4.10 15.31
CA GLU A 111 -9.28 4.99 15.84
C GLU A 111 -8.36 4.24 16.79
N ASP A 112 -8.91 3.43 17.70
CA ASP A 112 -8.11 2.58 18.58
C ASP A 112 -7.23 1.64 17.76
N ALA A 113 -7.80 1.01 16.73
CA ALA A 113 -7.08 0.05 15.89
C ALA A 113 -6.01 0.71 15.00
N GLU A 114 -6.21 1.97 14.60
CA GLU A 114 -5.18 2.77 13.94
C GLU A 114 -4.00 3.01 14.88
N GLU A 115 -4.25 3.52 16.09
CA GLU A 115 -3.21 3.83 17.07
C GLU A 115 -2.43 2.58 17.49
N GLU A 116 -3.11 1.47 17.76
CA GLU A 116 -2.46 0.21 18.12
C GLU A 116 -1.53 -0.30 17.02
N MET A 117 -1.93 -0.18 15.74
CA MET A 117 -1.05 -0.54 14.63
C MET A 117 0.18 0.38 14.54
N LEU A 118 0.00 1.69 14.77
CA LEU A 118 1.09 2.66 14.71
C LEU A 118 2.11 2.44 15.85
N LYS A 119 1.64 2.10 17.06
CA LYS A 119 2.49 1.66 18.17
C LYS A 119 3.26 0.39 17.79
N LEU A 120 2.56 -0.60 17.23
CA LEU A 120 3.16 -1.88 16.81
C LEU A 120 4.25 -1.70 15.75
N TYR A 121 4.10 -0.74 14.82
CA TYR A 121 5.18 -0.39 13.88
C TYR A 121 6.42 0.12 14.61
N CYS A 122 6.24 1.03 15.57
CA CYS A 122 7.36 1.60 16.33
C CYS A 122 8.05 0.55 17.21
N GLU A 123 7.28 -0.33 17.85
CA GLU A 123 7.78 -1.45 18.65
C GLU A 123 8.60 -2.42 17.78
N ARG A 124 8.04 -2.90 16.68
CA ARG A 124 8.69 -3.89 15.80
C ARG A 124 9.89 -3.34 15.05
N SER A 125 9.91 -2.04 14.78
CA SER A 125 11.08 -1.36 14.22
C SER A 125 12.14 -1.01 15.28
N ASN A 126 11.88 -1.29 16.56
CA ASN A 126 12.72 -0.91 17.69
C ASN A 126 13.06 0.59 17.65
N LEU A 127 12.06 1.41 17.34
CA LEU A 127 12.22 2.85 17.24
C LEU A 127 12.48 3.44 18.63
N LYS A 128 13.54 4.24 18.72
CA LYS A 128 13.90 4.99 19.93
C LYS A 128 13.88 6.47 19.63
N ASP A 129 13.64 7.26 20.66
CA ASP A 129 13.68 8.71 20.50
C ASP A 129 15.09 9.19 20.14
N GLY A 130 15.17 10.22 19.29
CA GLY A 130 16.42 10.71 18.71
C GLY A 130 16.80 10.06 17.37
N HIS A 131 16.08 9.03 16.91
CA HIS A 131 16.34 8.40 15.62
C HIS A 131 15.98 9.32 14.44
N THR A 132 16.64 9.07 13.30
CA THR A 132 16.22 9.64 12.01
C THR A 132 15.43 8.60 11.24
N VAL A 133 14.20 8.93 10.85
CA VAL A 133 13.22 7.99 10.28
C VAL A 133 12.79 8.43 8.89
N LEU A 134 12.69 7.46 7.97
CA LEU A 134 12.18 7.65 6.62
C LEU A 134 10.89 6.83 6.43
N ASP A 135 9.77 7.50 6.18
CA ASP A 135 8.46 6.87 5.92
C ASP A 135 8.18 6.90 4.40
N VAL A 136 8.43 5.77 3.74
CA VAL A 136 8.31 5.64 2.27
C VAL A 136 6.88 5.24 1.90
N GLY A 137 6.21 6.08 1.12
CA GLY A 137 4.80 5.91 0.82
C GLY A 137 3.92 6.38 1.99
N CYS A 138 4.29 7.49 2.64
CA CYS A 138 3.70 7.93 3.91
C CYS A 138 2.19 8.25 3.87
N GLY A 139 1.57 8.30 2.68
CA GLY A 139 0.17 8.71 2.53
C GLY A 139 -0.08 10.10 3.13
N TRP A 140 -1.18 10.24 3.88
CA TRP A 140 -1.47 11.44 4.69
C TRP A 140 -0.59 11.58 5.95
N GLY A 141 0.32 10.63 6.17
CA GLY A 141 1.33 10.60 7.22
C GLY A 141 0.86 10.14 8.57
N SER A 142 -0.05 9.16 8.61
CA SER A 142 -0.48 8.53 9.84
C SER A 142 0.71 8.13 10.73
N LEU A 143 1.73 7.48 10.15
CA LEU A 143 2.94 7.08 10.88
C LEU A 143 3.90 8.24 11.10
N THR A 144 4.16 9.04 10.07
CA THR A 144 5.04 10.22 10.18
C THR A 144 4.63 11.14 11.34
N LEU A 145 3.36 11.52 11.42
CA LEU A 145 2.83 12.40 12.47
C LEU A 145 2.78 11.69 13.84
N PHE A 146 2.47 10.40 13.86
CA PHE A 146 2.49 9.61 15.09
C PHE A 146 3.89 9.58 15.71
N ILE A 147 4.93 9.34 14.92
CA ILE A 147 6.31 9.35 15.41
C ILE A 147 6.70 10.76 15.87
N ALA A 148 6.38 11.80 15.09
CA ALA A 148 6.64 13.19 15.44
C ALA A 148 6.13 13.57 16.84
N LYS A 149 4.93 13.09 17.17
CA LYS A 149 4.22 13.39 18.41
C LYS A 149 4.81 12.63 19.60
N ASN A 150 5.16 11.35 19.41
CA ASN A 150 5.56 10.46 20.51
C ASN A 150 7.08 10.38 20.74
N TYR A 151 7.87 10.78 19.74
CA TYR A 151 9.34 10.74 19.77
C TYR A 151 9.88 12.13 19.39
N SER A 152 9.81 13.05 20.35
CA SER A 152 10.04 14.49 20.14
C SER A 152 11.46 14.85 19.71
N SER A 153 12.46 14.03 20.05
CA SER A 153 13.86 14.23 19.64
C SER A 153 14.15 13.62 18.26
N SER A 154 13.21 12.87 17.68
CA SER A 154 13.39 12.17 16.41
C SER A 154 13.17 13.08 15.21
N ARG A 155 13.90 12.81 14.13
CA ARG A 155 13.76 13.50 12.84
C ARG A 155 13.06 12.60 11.83
N VAL A 156 11.81 12.91 11.50
CA VAL A 156 11.01 12.08 10.58
C VAL A 156 10.87 12.77 9.23
N THR A 157 11.11 12.01 8.16
CA THR A 157 10.90 12.43 6.77
C THR A 157 9.89 11.50 6.11
N GLY A 158 8.73 12.03 5.75
CA GLY A 158 7.76 11.30 4.90
C GLY A 158 8.01 11.54 3.41
N ILE A 159 7.85 10.50 2.59
CA ILE A 159 7.92 10.58 1.12
C ILE A 159 6.63 10.04 0.50
N CYS A 160 5.89 10.87 -0.23
CA CYS A 160 4.71 10.46 -1.01
C CYS A 160 4.77 11.01 -2.45
N ASN A 161 3.98 10.41 -3.32
CA ASN A 161 3.85 10.78 -4.74
C ASN A 161 2.63 11.71 -5.00
N SER A 162 1.89 12.07 -3.96
CA SER A 162 0.65 12.85 -4.06
C SER A 162 0.77 14.25 -3.46
N THR A 163 0.41 15.25 -4.25
CA THR A 163 0.45 16.67 -3.84
C THR A 163 -0.56 16.97 -2.73
N THR A 164 -1.75 16.37 -2.77
CA THR A 164 -2.81 16.59 -1.78
C THR A 164 -2.44 16.00 -0.42
N GLN A 165 -1.83 14.82 -0.42
CA GLN A 165 -1.32 14.15 0.78
C GLN A 165 -0.18 14.95 1.42
N LYS A 166 0.78 15.40 0.61
CA LYS A 166 1.88 16.26 1.07
C LYS A 166 1.39 17.55 1.71
N LEU A 167 0.37 18.19 1.11
CA LEU A 167 -0.17 19.45 1.62
C LEU A 167 -0.86 19.27 2.97
N LEU A 168 -1.63 18.19 3.16
CA LEU A 168 -2.23 17.90 4.46
C LEU A 168 -1.16 17.61 5.51
N LEU A 169 -0.16 16.79 5.17
CA LEU A 169 0.92 16.51 6.10
C LEU A 169 1.63 17.80 6.52
N ARG A 170 1.98 18.67 5.57
CA ARG A 170 2.64 19.95 5.86
C ARG A 170 1.81 20.86 6.76
N ARG A 171 0.49 20.85 6.65
CA ARG A 171 -0.40 21.62 7.55
C ARG A 171 -0.38 21.09 8.98
N ASN A 172 -0.19 19.79 9.14
CA ASN A 172 -0.20 19.11 10.45
C ASN A 172 1.23 18.86 10.99
N ALA A 173 2.25 19.15 10.20
CA ALA A 173 3.65 18.91 10.54
C ALA A 173 4.16 20.03 11.43
N GLY A 174 4.31 19.75 12.73
CA GLY A 174 5.13 20.56 13.64
C GLY A 174 6.61 20.40 13.30
N SER A 175 7.33 19.54 14.04
CA SER A 175 8.77 19.27 13.87
C SER A 175 9.13 18.38 12.67
N CYS A 176 8.16 17.95 11.86
CA CYS A 176 8.37 16.98 10.78
C CYS A 176 8.52 17.62 9.40
N SER A 177 9.22 16.91 8.51
CA SER A 177 9.38 17.33 7.12
C SER A 177 8.77 16.32 6.14
N CYS A 178 8.24 16.83 5.02
CA CYS A 178 7.73 16.01 3.92
C CYS A 178 8.45 16.35 2.62
N LYS A 179 8.99 15.31 1.98
CA LYS A 179 9.58 15.39 0.64
C LYS A 179 8.69 14.67 -0.37
N MET A 180 8.73 15.13 -1.62
CA MET A 180 7.95 14.52 -2.71
C MET A 180 8.84 13.54 -3.48
N TRP A 181 8.30 12.40 -3.89
CA TRP A 181 9.02 11.36 -4.66
C TRP A 181 9.75 11.90 -5.89
N ILE A 182 9.19 12.87 -6.61
CA ILE A 182 9.79 13.44 -7.84
C ILE A 182 11.16 14.10 -7.57
N SER A 183 11.33 14.72 -6.41
CA SER A 183 12.63 15.29 -6.01
C SER A 183 13.63 14.19 -5.61
N LEU A 184 13.14 13.09 -5.04
CA LEU A 184 13.98 11.97 -4.62
C LEU A 184 14.39 11.07 -5.79
N LEU A 185 13.55 10.87 -6.82
CA LEU A 185 13.93 10.10 -8.02
C LEU A 185 14.95 10.85 -8.89
N GLN A 186 14.87 12.18 -9.02
CA GLN A 186 15.95 12.95 -9.68
C GLN A 186 17.26 12.86 -8.88
N THR A 187 17.18 12.83 -7.56
CA THR A 187 18.36 12.75 -6.68
C THR A 187 18.91 11.32 -6.57
N LEU A 188 18.05 10.30 -6.52
CA LEU A 188 18.39 8.88 -6.43
C LEU A 188 18.71 8.25 -7.78
N ALA A 189 18.16 8.71 -8.91
CA ALA A 189 18.65 8.31 -10.22
C ALA A 189 20.08 8.81 -10.43
N HIS A 190 20.40 10.01 -9.93
CA HIS A 190 21.79 10.50 -9.91
C HIS A 190 22.68 9.80 -8.88
N LEU A 191 22.18 9.43 -7.70
CA LEU A 191 22.99 8.78 -6.65
C LEU A 191 23.12 7.25 -6.81
N LYS A 192 22.10 6.53 -7.31
CA LYS A 192 22.18 5.08 -7.56
C LYS A 192 23.18 4.75 -8.65
N TRP A 193 23.34 5.58 -9.68
CA TRP A 193 24.34 5.29 -10.71
C TRP A 193 25.79 5.50 -10.22
N LYS A 194 25.99 6.45 -9.29
CA LYS A 194 27.33 6.79 -8.80
C LYS A 194 27.81 5.94 -7.63
N LEU A 195 26.92 5.41 -6.78
CA LEU A 195 27.29 4.61 -5.59
C LEU A 195 27.27 3.09 -5.83
N LEU A 196 26.41 2.57 -6.72
CA LEU A 196 26.40 1.13 -7.03
C LEU A 196 27.56 0.69 -7.96
N MET A 197 28.24 1.62 -8.63
CA MET A 197 29.36 1.31 -9.54
C MET A 197 30.76 1.50 -8.92
N THR A 198 30.89 2.03 -7.69
CA THR A 198 32.22 2.30 -7.08
C THR A 198 32.48 1.62 -5.74
N GLU A 199 31.51 1.00 -5.06
CA GLU A 199 31.76 0.46 -3.71
C GLU A 199 31.43 -1.03 -3.48
N TYR A 200 30.92 -1.78 -4.46
CA TYR A 200 30.60 -3.21 -4.24
C TYR A 200 30.96 -4.18 -5.37
N PHE A 201 31.78 -3.78 -6.34
CA PHE A 201 32.45 -4.70 -7.25
C PHE A 201 33.96 -4.40 -7.26
N PRO A 202 34.81 -5.24 -6.64
CA PRO A 202 36.17 -5.42 -7.14
C PRO A 202 36.17 -6.02 -8.55
#